data_AF-E2B2Y1-F1
#
_entry.id   AF-E2B2Y1-F1
#
_cell.length_a   1.000
_cell.length_b   1.000
_cell.length_c   1.000
_cell.angle_alpha   90.00
_cell.angle_beta   90.00
_cell.angle_gamma   90.00
#
_symmetry.space_group_name_H-M   'P 1'
#
loop_
_entity.id
_entity.type
_entity.pdbx_description
1 polymer ?
#
loop_
_entity_poly.entity_id
_entity_poly.type
_entity_poly.pdbx_seq_one_letter_code
_entity_poly.pdbx_strand_id
1 'polypeptide(L)'
;MDCRWNRYYGVVKKVSSLAGQWPYQRSRMRTFSFSMVILSIFSVIVPQIAKMFECDGDRQCLFPTVASFMLTSIALVKIYTCHFSRNKIRDLIDHLLVDWNLLKSPEEYEIMKSYTKNGRRYSLTYTLYCFITMYLFLSMSLIPHFLDVVLPLNESRPLVMPHPAYYFVDDREYFYYIYWYSILSWEIVLFGVIAHDCLLVTYVEHVCGVFAIVGFAQLLEDTFSLTLALQVVIITVLISITLMQITLQVNDMIGLIRYILYVVAQLIHLFCLSFEGQKLMDHSLQTREKIYNSRWYEVPIRTQKMLLFVMRRSIQPSCISAGIYVFSMENFSMILQTSMSYFTVLASME
;
A
#
# COMPACT_ATOMS: atom_id res chain seq x y z
N MET A 1 -2.85 27.07 -7.25
CA MET A 1 -1.81 26.15 -6.73
C MET A 1 -0.48 26.58 -7.30
N ASP A 2 0.48 26.93 -6.42
CA ASP A 2 1.81 27.44 -6.76
C ASP A 2 2.65 26.47 -7.61
N CYS A 3 3.55 27.01 -8.43
CA CYS A 3 4.51 26.24 -9.24
C CYS A 3 5.40 25.31 -8.38
N ARG A 4 5.69 25.73 -7.14
CA ARG A 4 6.44 24.96 -6.13
C ARG A 4 5.72 23.67 -5.71
N TRP A 5 4.39 23.72 -5.55
CA TRP A 5 3.59 22.56 -5.14
C TRP A 5 3.63 21.44 -6.17
N ASN A 6 3.44 21.79 -7.45
CA ASN A 6 3.53 20.84 -8.55
C ASN A 6 4.93 20.21 -8.65
N ARG A 7 5.99 20.91 -8.23
CA ARG A 7 7.35 20.38 -8.25
C ARG A 7 7.58 19.29 -7.19
N TYR A 8 7.08 19.45 -5.97
CA TYR A 8 7.33 18.49 -4.89
C TYR A 8 6.25 17.40 -4.80
N TYR A 9 4.97 17.77 -4.92
CA TYR A 9 3.83 16.88 -4.73
C TYR A 9 3.12 16.49 -6.04
N GLY A 10 3.71 16.83 -7.19
CA GLY A 10 3.11 16.61 -8.50
C GLY A 10 2.84 15.13 -8.82
N VAL A 11 3.69 14.22 -8.35
CA VAL A 11 3.53 12.76 -8.56
C VAL A 11 2.25 12.28 -7.86
N VAL A 12 2.16 12.51 -6.55
CA VAL A 12 1.01 12.12 -5.72
C VAL A 12 -0.26 12.77 -6.22
N LYS A 13 -0.21 14.06 -6.57
CA LYS A 13 -1.34 14.76 -7.20
C LYS A 13 -1.78 14.08 -8.49
N LYS A 14 -0.85 13.70 -9.38
CA LYS A 14 -1.18 13.05 -10.66
C LYS A 14 -1.82 11.67 -10.44
N VAL A 15 -1.17 10.82 -9.65
CA VAL A 15 -1.65 9.45 -9.37
C VAL A 15 -3.03 9.48 -8.68
N SER A 16 -3.19 10.28 -7.62
CA SER A 16 -4.48 10.42 -6.93
C SER A 16 -5.57 11.11 -7.77
N SER A 17 -5.22 11.98 -8.72
CA SER A 17 -6.20 12.56 -9.65
C SER A 17 -6.70 11.52 -10.65
N LEU A 18 -5.82 10.66 -11.16
CA LEU A 18 -6.19 9.57 -12.06
C LEU A 18 -7.14 8.57 -11.38
N ALA A 19 -6.94 8.31 -10.08
CA ALA A 19 -7.81 7.45 -9.29
C ALA A 19 -9.10 8.14 -8.78
N GLY A 20 -9.34 9.42 -9.06
CA GLY A 20 -10.49 10.13 -8.49
C GLY A 20 -10.42 10.38 -6.98
N GLN A 21 -9.22 10.34 -6.40
CA GLN A 21 -8.99 10.53 -4.95
C GLN A 21 -8.50 11.93 -4.58
N TRP A 22 -7.93 12.69 -5.52
CA TRP A 22 -7.44 14.04 -5.24
C TRP A 22 -8.56 15.00 -4.78
N PRO A 23 -8.44 15.69 -3.64
CA PRO A 23 -9.55 16.46 -3.10
C PRO A 23 -9.93 17.70 -3.93
N TYR A 24 -8.95 18.38 -4.55
CA TYR A 24 -9.16 19.62 -5.31
C TYR A 24 -9.48 19.41 -6.80
N GLN A 25 -9.70 18.18 -7.24
CA GLN A 25 -10.04 17.93 -8.64
C GLN A 25 -11.50 18.30 -8.95
N ARG A 26 -11.81 18.58 -10.22
CA ARG A 26 -13.17 18.93 -10.65
C ARG A 26 -14.15 17.80 -10.31
N SER A 27 -15.31 18.14 -9.74
CA SER A 27 -16.27 17.15 -9.24
C SER A 27 -16.68 16.11 -10.28
N ARG A 28 -16.96 16.54 -11.53
CA ARG A 28 -17.31 15.61 -12.63
C ARG A 28 -16.19 14.60 -12.93
N MET A 29 -14.94 15.06 -13.04
CA MET A 29 -13.78 14.19 -13.31
C MET A 29 -13.51 13.23 -12.15
N ARG A 30 -13.70 13.71 -10.92
CA ARG A 30 -13.60 12.89 -9.71
C ARG A 30 -14.58 11.74 -9.71
N THR A 31 -15.86 12.06 -9.90
CA THR A 31 -16.94 11.07 -9.90
C THR A 31 -16.70 10.06 -11.02
N PHE A 32 -16.36 10.53 -12.21
CA PHE A 32 -16.01 9.65 -13.33
C PHE A 32 -14.88 8.68 -12.99
N SER A 33 -13.74 9.18 -12.51
CA SER A 33 -12.56 8.35 -12.21
C SER A 33 -12.82 7.38 -11.06
N PHE A 34 -13.49 7.84 -9.99
CA PHE A 34 -13.89 7.00 -8.88
C PHE A 34 -14.86 5.90 -9.32
N SER A 35 -15.87 6.24 -10.13
CA SER A 35 -16.81 5.26 -10.68
C SER A 35 -16.09 4.22 -11.54
N MET A 36 -15.14 4.62 -12.40
CA MET A 36 -14.35 3.67 -13.19
C MET A 36 -13.56 2.70 -12.31
N VAL A 37 -12.88 3.18 -11.27
CA VAL A 37 -12.13 2.32 -10.34
C VAL A 37 -13.08 1.34 -9.64
N ILE A 38 -14.22 1.81 -9.15
CA ILE A 38 -15.22 0.95 -8.47
C ILE A 38 -15.79 -0.10 -9.42
N LEU A 39 -16.18 0.30 -10.65
CA LEU A 39 -16.66 -0.62 -11.69
C LEU A 39 -15.62 -1.70 -11.99
N SER A 40 -14.35 -1.32 -12.13
CA SER A 40 -13.25 -2.25 -12.37
C SER A 40 -13.00 -3.20 -11.19
N ILE A 41 -13.22 -2.77 -9.94
CA ILE A 41 -13.10 -3.67 -8.78
C ILE A 41 -14.25 -4.67 -8.80
N PHE A 42 -15.50 -4.22 -9.02
CA PHE A 42 -16.65 -5.12 -9.06
C PHE A 42 -16.57 -6.12 -10.21
N SER A 43 -16.07 -5.70 -11.37
CA SER A 43 -15.89 -6.59 -12.53
C SER A 43 -14.85 -7.69 -12.30
N VAL A 44 -13.96 -7.52 -11.31
CA VAL A 44 -12.98 -8.54 -10.89
C VAL A 44 -13.52 -9.38 -9.72
N ILE A 45 -14.17 -8.75 -8.72
CA ILE A 45 -14.70 -9.43 -7.54
C ILE A 45 -15.81 -10.43 -7.89
N VAL A 46 -16.72 -10.07 -8.81
CA VAL A 46 -17.87 -10.94 -9.15
C VAL A 46 -17.40 -12.29 -9.74
N PRO A 47 -16.52 -12.34 -10.75
CA PRO A 47 -15.91 -13.58 -11.23
C PRO A 47 -15.13 -14.36 -10.16
N GLN A 48 -14.46 -13.68 -9.23
CA GLN A 48 -13.73 -14.34 -8.13
C GLN A 48 -14.69 -15.04 -7.17
N ILE A 49 -15.79 -14.38 -6.78
CA ILE A 49 -16.83 -14.98 -5.95
C ILE A 49 -17.45 -16.18 -6.66
N ALA A 50 -17.77 -16.04 -7.95
CA ALA A 50 -18.30 -17.15 -8.74
C ALA A 50 -17.31 -18.34 -8.76
N LYS A 51 -16.01 -18.07 -8.91
CA LYS A 51 -14.97 -19.11 -8.86
C LYS A 51 -14.90 -19.81 -7.51
N MET A 52 -15.09 -19.08 -6.40
CA MET A 52 -15.10 -19.70 -5.07
C MET A 52 -16.21 -20.75 -4.92
N PHE A 53 -17.38 -20.50 -5.50
CA PHE A 53 -18.48 -21.49 -5.52
C PHE A 53 -18.17 -22.65 -6.46
N GLU A 54 -17.56 -22.38 -7.62
CA GLU A 54 -17.18 -23.41 -8.59
C GLU A 54 -16.09 -24.36 -8.04
N CYS A 55 -15.18 -23.87 -7.20
CA CYS A 55 -14.14 -24.70 -6.61
C CYS A 55 -14.70 -25.85 -5.74
N ASP A 56 -15.95 -25.77 -5.27
CA ASP A 56 -16.68 -26.81 -4.53
C ASP A 56 -15.85 -27.49 -3.41
N GLY A 57 -15.06 -26.70 -2.68
CA GLY A 57 -14.22 -27.18 -1.59
C GLY A 57 -12.85 -27.75 -1.98
N ASP A 58 -12.51 -27.81 -3.28
CA ASP A 58 -11.14 -28.13 -3.72
C ASP A 58 -10.17 -27.05 -3.23
N ARG A 59 -9.23 -27.44 -2.38
CA ARG A 59 -8.27 -26.54 -1.75
C ARG A 59 -7.29 -25.93 -2.76
N GLN A 60 -6.93 -26.69 -3.81
CA GLN A 60 -5.99 -26.21 -4.84
C GLN A 60 -6.60 -25.09 -5.68
N CYS A 61 -7.91 -25.13 -5.93
CA CYS A 61 -8.67 -24.04 -6.54
C CYS A 61 -9.03 -22.92 -5.54
N LEU A 62 -9.48 -23.28 -4.34
CA LEU A 62 -10.05 -22.36 -3.36
C LEU A 62 -9.00 -21.40 -2.78
N PHE A 63 -7.82 -21.90 -2.38
CA PHE A 63 -6.80 -21.06 -1.75
C PHE A 63 -6.32 -19.92 -2.67
N PRO A 64 -5.95 -20.17 -3.94
CA PRO A 64 -5.65 -19.09 -4.90
C PRO A 64 -6.79 -18.09 -5.06
N THR A 65 -8.02 -18.58 -5.15
CA THR A 65 -9.20 -17.72 -5.34
C THR A 65 -9.44 -16.82 -4.12
N VAL A 66 -9.37 -17.39 -2.91
CA VAL A 66 -9.46 -16.65 -1.65
C VAL A 66 -8.33 -15.63 -1.53
N ALA A 67 -7.10 -15.99 -1.89
CA ALA A 67 -5.96 -15.07 -1.87
C ALA A 67 -6.16 -13.88 -2.82
N SER A 68 -6.66 -14.13 -4.04
CA SER A 68 -7.00 -13.09 -5.01
C SER A 68 -8.14 -12.19 -4.54
N PHE A 69 -9.17 -12.76 -3.91
CA PHE A 69 -10.28 -12.03 -3.31
C PHE A 69 -9.86 -11.16 -2.11
N MET A 70 -8.95 -11.65 -1.27
CA MET A 70 -8.38 -10.87 -0.17
C MET A 70 -7.59 -9.66 -0.69
N LEU A 71 -6.86 -9.80 -1.79
CA LEU A 71 -6.15 -8.66 -2.39
C LEU A 71 -7.12 -7.60 -2.94
N THR A 72 -8.17 -8.01 -3.65
CA THR A 72 -9.18 -7.08 -4.18
C THR A 72 -9.98 -6.41 -3.08
N SER A 73 -10.24 -7.10 -1.95
CA SER A 73 -10.90 -6.50 -0.79
C SER A 73 -10.03 -5.44 -0.10
N ILE A 74 -8.70 -5.64 -0.01
CA ILE A 74 -7.77 -4.58 0.46
C ILE A 74 -7.89 -3.34 -0.44
N ALA A 75 -7.89 -3.52 -1.75
CA ALA A 75 -8.04 -2.40 -2.68
C ALA A 75 -9.36 -1.67 -2.43
N LEU A 76 -10.48 -2.39 -2.31
CA LEU A 76 -11.80 -1.82 -2.03
C LEU A 76 -11.81 -1.00 -0.73
N VAL A 77 -11.24 -1.54 0.36
CA VAL A 77 -11.14 -0.85 1.66
C VAL A 77 -10.34 0.45 1.55
N LYS A 78 -9.22 0.47 0.82
CA LYS A 78 -8.43 1.68 0.58
C LYS A 78 -9.21 2.73 -0.23
N ILE A 79 -9.88 2.31 -1.31
CA ILE A 79 -10.68 3.22 -2.15
C ILE A 79 -11.81 3.86 -1.33
N TYR A 80 -12.55 3.08 -0.55
CA TYR A 80 -13.61 3.61 0.29
C TYR A 80 -13.08 4.51 1.40
N THR A 81 -11.92 4.18 1.99
CA THR A 81 -11.29 5.06 2.98
C THR A 81 -10.99 6.42 2.35
N CYS A 82 -10.34 6.46 1.18
CA CYS A 82 -10.09 7.72 0.48
C CYS A 82 -11.37 8.49 0.16
N HIS A 83 -12.45 7.77 -0.15
CA HIS A 83 -13.74 8.39 -0.43
C HIS A 83 -14.36 9.03 0.81
N PHE A 84 -14.51 8.28 1.90
CA PHE A 84 -15.17 8.72 3.12
C PHE A 84 -14.33 9.71 3.92
N SER A 85 -13.00 9.52 3.95
CA SER A 85 -12.06 10.42 4.63
C SER A 85 -11.62 11.60 3.76
N ARG A 86 -12.31 11.90 2.65
CA ARG A 86 -11.92 12.96 1.71
C ARG A 86 -11.72 14.32 2.36
N ASN A 87 -12.61 14.72 3.26
CA ASN A 87 -12.50 16.01 3.93
C ASN A 87 -11.24 16.04 4.82
N LYS A 88 -10.99 14.97 5.58
CA LYS A 88 -9.75 14.81 6.35
C LYS A 88 -8.52 14.89 5.43
N ILE A 89 -8.49 14.17 4.31
CA ILE A 89 -7.39 14.21 3.34
C ILE A 89 -7.17 15.63 2.78
N ARG A 90 -8.26 16.37 2.52
CA ARG A 90 -8.17 17.77 2.10
C ARG A 90 -7.53 18.62 3.19
N ASP A 91 -7.99 18.48 4.43
CA ASP A 91 -7.48 19.26 5.56
C ASP A 91 -5.98 18.93 5.79
N LEU A 92 -5.58 17.66 5.69
CA LEU A 92 -4.16 17.26 5.73
C LEU A 92 -3.34 17.96 4.63
N ILE A 93 -3.86 18.04 3.40
CA ILE A 93 -3.16 18.74 2.30
C ILE A 93 -3.11 20.25 2.51
N ASP A 94 -4.15 20.87 3.07
CA ASP A 94 -4.12 22.28 3.45
C ASP A 94 -3.07 22.54 4.53
N HIS A 95 -2.93 21.65 5.52
CA HIS A 95 -1.86 21.72 6.52
C HIS A 95 -0.47 21.64 5.89
N LEU A 96 -0.23 20.71 4.94
CA LEU A 96 1.03 20.64 4.19
C LEU A 96 1.38 22.01 3.61
N LEU A 97 0.42 22.68 2.96
CA LEU A 97 0.60 23.98 2.31
C LEU A 97 0.87 25.10 3.30
N VAL A 98 0.15 25.12 4.43
CA VAL A 98 0.32 26.13 5.48
C VAL A 98 1.72 26.03 6.09
N ASP A 99 2.19 24.81 6.39
CA ASP A 99 3.51 24.60 7.00
C ASP A 99 4.64 25.14 6.13
N TRP A 100 4.55 24.98 4.80
CA TRP A 100 5.50 25.57 3.87
C TRP A 100 5.56 27.10 3.92
N ASN A 101 4.45 27.76 4.22
CA ASN A 101 4.38 29.22 4.35
C ASN A 101 4.84 29.72 5.72
N LEU A 102 4.91 28.85 6.73
CA LEU A 102 5.36 29.18 8.08
C LEU A 102 6.89 29.13 8.24
N LEU A 103 7.60 28.52 7.29
CA LEU A 103 9.07 28.43 7.31
C LEU A 103 9.68 29.83 7.19
N LYS A 104 10.58 30.17 8.12
CA LYS A 104 11.21 31.50 8.22
C LYS A 104 12.66 31.48 7.78
N SER A 105 13.38 30.40 8.07
CA SER A 105 14.81 30.32 7.81
C SER A 105 15.13 29.52 6.54
N PRO A 106 16.24 29.82 5.84
CA PRO A 106 16.69 29.03 4.70
C PRO A 106 17.05 27.59 5.09
N GLU A 107 17.49 27.37 6.32
CA GLU A 107 17.81 26.04 6.86
C GLU A 107 16.55 25.19 7.02
N GLU A 108 15.49 25.76 7.62
CA GLU A 108 14.18 25.11 7.74
C GLU A 108 13.62 24.72 6.37
N TYR A 109 13.79 25.60 5.38
CA TYR A 109 13.37 25.34 4.01
C TYR A 109 14.13 24.18 3.37
N GLU A 110 15.46 24.11 3.51
CA GLU A 110 16.25 23.02 2.95
C GLU A 110 15.96 21.68 3.64
N ILE A 111 15.66 21.67 4.94
CA ILE A 111 15.21 20.46 5.66
C ILE A 111 13.89 19.97 5.06
N MET A 112 12.85 20.82 4.99
CA MET A 112 11.54 20.43 4.44
C MET A 112 11.65 19.96 2.99
N LYS A 113 12.48 20.64 2.20
CA LYS A 113 12.78 20.28 0.81
C LYS A 113 13.48 18.91 0.70
N SER A 114 14.33 18.55 1.65
CA SER A 114 14.96 17.23 1.68
C SER A 114 13.92 16.12 1.90
N TYR A 115 13.07 16.26 2.92
CA TYR A 115 11.99 15.29 3.21
C TYR A 115 10.99 15.15 2.07
N THR A 116 10.54 16.27 1.49
CA THR A 116 9.61 16.22 0.36
C THR A 116 10.23 15.64 -0.92
N LYS A 117 11.53 15.85 -1.16
CA LYS A 117 12.26 15.14 -2.23
C LYS A 117 12.33 13.64 -1.96
N ASN A 118 12.57 13.23 -0.71
CA ASN A 118 12.58 11.83 -0.31
C ASN A 118 11.21 11.18 -0.52
N GLY A 119 10.14 11.79 -0.03
CA GLY A 119 8.77 11.31 -0.25
C GLY A 119 8.43 11.21 -1.74
N ARG A 120 8.79 12.21 -2.55
CA ARG A 120 8.61 12.13 -4.02
C ARG A 120 9.39 10.97 -4.64
N ARG A 121 10.66 10.77 -4.26
CA ARG A 121 11.50 9.67 -4.75
C ARG A 121 10.91 8.33 -4.34
N TYR A 122 10.48 8.20 -3.09
CA TYR A 122 9.82 7.01 -2.57
C TYR A 122 8.55 6.70 -3.37
N SER A 123 7.64 7.65 -3.51
CA SER A 123 6.39 7.45 -4.27
C SER A 123 6.66 7.01 -5.71
N LEU A 124 7.67 7.59 -6.38
CA LEU A 124 8.06 7.18 -7.74
C LEU A 124 8.61 5.75 -7.78
N THR A 125 9.55 5.42 -6.91
CA THR A 125 10.14 4.07 -6.84
C THR A 125 9.08 3.03 -6.51
N TYR A 126 8.22 3.30 -5.52
CA TYR A 126 7.12 2.43 -5.10
C TYR A 126 6.11 2.24 -6.24
N THR A 127 5.71 3.32 -6.92
CA THR A 127 4.80 3.24 -8.08
C THR A 127 5.39 2.36 -9.17
N LEU A 128 6.66 2.56 -9.53
CA LEU A 128 7.35 1.77 -10.56
C LEU A 128 7.42 0.29 -10.15
N TYR A 129 7.79 0.02 -8.90
CA TYR A 129 7.83 -1.32 -8.33
C TYR A 129 6.48 -2.03 -8.44
N CYS A 130 5.38 -1.36 -8.08
CA CYS A 130 4.02 -1.92 -8.15
C CYS A 130 3.62 -2.28 -9.59
N PHE A 131 3.92 -1.42 -10.57
CA PHE A 131 3.62 -1.73 -11.98
C PHE A 131 4.48 -2.88 -12.49
N ILE A 132 5.79 -2.89 -12.21
CA ILE A 132 6.69 -3.96 -12.63
C ILE A 132 6.22 -5.30 -12.05
N THR A 133 5.92 -5.36 -10.75
CA THR A 133 5.47 -6.61 -10.11
C THR A 133 4.14 -7.09 -10.67
N MET A 134 3.17 -6.20 -10.92
CA MET A 134 1.90 -6.54 -11.56
C MET A 134 2.13 -7.14 -12.97
N TYR A 135 2.89 -6.47 -13.83
CA TYR A 135 3.14 -6.95 -15.19
C TYR A 135 3.93 -8.25 -15.21
N LEU A 136 4.94 -8.41 -14.33
CA LEU A 136 5.65 -9.67 -14.16
C LEU A 136 4.71 -10.80 -13.78
N PHE A 137 3.84 -10.58 -12.78
CA PHE A 137 2.88 -11.58 -12.33
C PHE A 137 1.89 -11.98 -13.44
N LEU A 138 1.33 -11.01 -14.17
CA LEU A 138 0.42 -11.28 -15.29
C LEU A 138 1.13 -11.97 -16.46
N SER A 139 2.39 -11.63 -16.74
CA SER A 139 3.16 -12.25 -17.83
C SER A 139 3.39 -13.76 -17.64
N MET A 140 3.35 -14.27 -16.40
CA MET A 140 3.49 -15.70 -16.11
C MET A 140 2.43 -16.56 -16.84
N SER A 141 1.23 -16.02 -17.07
CA SER A 141 0.17 -16.70 -17.84
C SER A 141 0.49 -16.94 -19.31
N LEU A 142 1.44 -16.19 -19.87
CA LEU A 142 1.87 -16.35 -21.26
C LEU A 142 2.98 -17.40 -21.42
N ILE A 143 3.64 -17.81 -20.32
CA ILE A 143 4.76 -18.75 -20.37
C ILE A 143 4.36 -20.09 -21.00
N PRO A 144 3.24 -20.75 -20.63
CA PRO A 144 2.84 -22.01 -21.26
C PRO A 144 2.65 -21.88 -22.77
N HIS A 145 2.01 -20.79 -23.22
CA HIS A 145 1.77 -20.51 -24.64
C HIS A 145 3.08 -20.29 -25.42
N PHE A 146 4.02 -19.55 -24.83
CA PHE A 146 5.34 -19.37 -25.42
C PHE A 146 6.10 -20.70 -25.52
N LEU A 147 6.04 -21.52 -24.47
CA LEU A 147 6.68 -22.84 -24.45
C LEU A 147 6.03 -23.81 -25.45
N ASP A 148 4.73 -23.72 -25.72
CA ASP A 148 4.08 -24.56 -26.74
C ASP A 148 4.58 -24.25 -28.15
N VAL A 149 5.00 -23.01 -28.42
CA VAL A 149 5.60 -22.60 -29.70
C VAL A 149 7.07 -23.01 -29.81
N VAL A 150 7.86 -22.79 -28.75
CA VAL A 150 9.32 -22.98 -28.79
C VAL A 150 9.73 -24.42 -28.45
N LEU A 151 8.98 -25.08 -27.56
CA LEU A 151 9.24 -26.44 -27.07
C LEU A 151 7.91 -27.22 -26.98
N PRO A 152 7.31 -27.61 -28.12
CA PRO A 152 6.03 -28.30 -28.13
C PRO A 152 6.13 -29.66 -27.43
N LEU A 153 5.11 -30.00 -26.64
CA LEU A 153 4.93 -31.32 -26.03
C LEU A 153 3.86 -32.09 -26.83
N ASN A 154 3.85 -33.42 -26.71
CA ASN A 154 2.79 -34.25 -27.31
C ASN A 154 1.41 -34.00 -26.68
N GLU A 155 1.39 -33.47 -25.45
CA GLU A 155 0.18 -33.05 -24.74
C GLU A 155 0.23 -31.54 -24.48
N SER A 156 -0.93 -30.87 -24.59
CA SER A 156 -1.03 -29.43 -24.33
C SER A 156 -0.78 -29.12 -22.85
N ARG A 157 0.03 -28.09 -22.59
CA ARG A 157 0.30 -27.63 -21.22
C ARG A 157 -0.98 -27.16 -20.52
N PRO A 158 -1.04 -27.24 -19.18
CA PRO A 158 -2.16 -26.70 -18.41
C PRO A 158 -2.25 -25.17 -18.60
N LEU A 159 -3.48 -24.67 -18.69
CA LEU A 159 -3.74 -23.24 -18.84
C LEU A 159 -3.50 -22.52 -17.52
N VAL A 160 -2.66 -21.48 -17.52
CA VAL A 160 -2.40 -20.66 -16.33
C VAL A 160 -3.13 -19.33 -16.46
N MET A 161 -4.25 -19.18 -15.76
CA MET A 161 -5.05 -17.95 -15.82
C MET A 161 -4.35 -16.74 -15.15
N PRO A 162 -4.56 -15.51 -15.66
CA PRO A 162 -3.94 -14.28 -15.14
C PRO A 162 -4.22 -14.05 -13.65
N HIS A 163 -5.40 -14.47 -13.23
CA HIS A 163 -5.81 -14.60 -11.85
C HIS A 163 -6.97 -15.61 -11.77
N PRO A 164 -7.20 -16.27 -10.62
CA PRO A 164 -8.30 -17.21 -10.46
C PRO A 164 -9.64 -16.49 -10.45
N ALA A 165 -10.46 -16.75 -11.46
CA ALA A 165 -11.78 -16.16 -11.67
C ALA A 165 -12.60 -17.03 -12.64
N TYR A 166 -13.93 -16.98 -12.52
CA TYR A 166 -14.85 -17.66 -13.45
C TYR A 166 -15.61 -16.62 -14.27
N TYR A 167 -15.32 -16.57 -15.57
CA TYR A 167 -15.86 -15.54 -16.49
C TYR A 167 -17.14 -15.97 -17.24
N PHE A 168 -17.69 -17.14 -16.93
CA PHE A 168 -18.88 -17.70 -17.61
C PHE A 168 -18.68 -17.91 -19.13
N VAL A 169 -17.43 -18.04 -19.57
CA VAL A 169 -17.01 -18.34 -20.94
C VAL A 169 -15.94 -19.43 -20.89
N ASP A 170 -15.65 -20.06 -22.02
CA ASP A 170 -14.56 -21.03 -22.11
C ASP A 170 -13.20 -20.32 -21.97
N ASP A 171 -12.43 -20.72 -20.94
CA ASP A 171 -11.17 -20.08 -20.60
C ASP A 171 -10.09 -20.26 -21.69
N ARG A 172 -10.10 -21.37 -22.44
CA ARG A 172 -9.11 -21.64 -23.49
C ARG A 172 -9.41 -20.84 -24.75
N GLU A 173 -10.68 -20.78 -25.16
CA GLU A 173 -11.10 -20.03 -26.35
C GLU A 173 -10.93 -18.52 -26.15
N TYR A 174 -11.32 -18.00 -24.97
CA TYR A 174 -11.33 -16.56 -24.69
C TYR A 174 -10.08 -16.06 -23.95
N PHE A 175 -9.04 -16.88 -23.82
CA PHE A 175 -7.86 -16.59 -23.02
C PHE A 175 -7.28 -15.19 -23.26
N TYR A 176 -7.02 -14.80 -24.52
CA TYR A 176 -6.40 -13.50 -24.83
C TYR A 176 -7.31 -12.31 -24.50
N TYR A 177 -8.63 -12.48 -24.62
CA TYR A 177 -9.59 -11.46 -24.21
C TYR A 177 -9.59 -11.28 -22.70
N ILE A 178 -9.61 -12.40 -21.95
CA ILE A 178 -9.52 -12.40 -20.49
C ILE A 178 -8.18 -11.81 -20.03
N TYR A 179 -7.09 -12.12 -20.73
CA TYR A 179 -5.75 -11.63 -20.45
C TYR A 179 -5.67 -10.10 -20.56
N TRP A 180 -6.09 -9.52 -21.70
CA TRP A 180 -6.09 -8.07 -21.89
C TRP A 180 -7.06 -7.35 -20.96
N TYR A 181 -8.25 -7.92 -20.75
CA TYR A 181 -9.20 -7.44 -19.76
C TYR A 181 -8.59 -7.42 -18.34
N SER A 182 -7.86 -8.48 -17.97
CA SER A 182 -7.19 -8.57 -16.67
C SER A 182 -6.13 -7.48 -16.52
N ILE A 183 -5.30 -7.25 -17.54
CA ILE A 183 -4.32 -6.15 -17.52
C ILE A 183 -5.00 -4.82 -17.26
N LEU A 184 -6.00 -4.46 -18.07
CA LEU A 184 -6.67 -3.17 -17.97
C LEU A 184 -7.36 -2.99 -16.61
N SER A 185 -8.05 -4.02 -16.14
CA SER A 185 -8.76 -3.97 -14.86
C SER A 185 -7.78 -3.83 -13.70
N TRP A 186 -6.75 -4.67 -13.63
CA TRP A 186 -5.76 -4.61 -12.56
C TRP A 186 -4.94 -3.33 -12.60
N GLU A 187 -4.66 -2.76 -13.77
CA GLU A 187 -3.99 -1.46 -13.90
C GLU A 187 -4.82 -0.33 -13.27
N ILE A 188 -6.13 -0.28 -13.56
CA ILE A 188 -7.05 0.71 -12.98
C ILE A 188 -7.12 0.56 -11.45
N VAL A 189 -7.28 -0.68 -10.97
CA VAL A 189 -7.32 -0.97 -9.52
C VAL A 189 -6.00 -0.55 -8.86
N LEU A 190 -4.87 -0.84 -9.50
CA LEU A 190 -3.54 -0.55 -8.98
C LEU A 190 -3.31 0.96 -8.83
N PHE A 191 -3.71 1.79 -9.81
CA PHE A 191 -3.66 3.25 -9.67
C PHE A 191 -4.40 3.73 -8.41
N GLY A 192 -5.54 3.13 -8.13
CA GLY A 192 -6.33 3.43 -6.94
C GLY A 192 -5.63 3.08 -5.63
N VAL A 193 -4.94 1.93 -5.56
CA VAL A 193 -4.16 1.52 -4.39
C VAL A 193 -2.92 2.40 -4.20
N ILE A 194 -2.14 2.61 -5.28
CA ILE A 194 -0.92 3.42 -5.25
C ILE A 194 -1.24 4.86 -4.83
N ALA A 195 -2.38 5.42 -5.26
CA ALA A 195 -2.82 6.75 -4.87
C ALA A 195 -2.96 6.90 -3.35
N HIS A 196 -3.63 5.94 -2.69
CA HIS A 196 -3.79 5.92 -1.24
C HIS A 196 -2.43 5.83 -0.54
N ASP A 197 -1.57 4.90 -0.96
CA ASP A 197 -0.30 4.64 -0.29
C ASP A 197 0.70 5.79 -0.49
N CYS A 198 0.72 6.41 -1.67
CA CYS A 198 1.54 7.59 -1.92
C CYS A 198 1.08 8.81 -1.11
N LEU A 199 -0.24 8.97 -0.88
CA LEU A 199 -0.76 10.02 0.01
C LEU A 199 -0.28 9.81 1.44
N LEU A 200 -0.34 8.58 1.96
CA LEU A 200 0.16 8.23 3.28
C LEU A 200 1.66 8.54 3.41
N VAL A 201 2.50 8.01 2.51
CA VAL A 201 3.96 8.23 2.54
C VAL A 201 4.30 9.71 2.46
N THR A 202 3.65 10.46 1.57
CA THR A 202 3.89 11.89 1.42
C THR A 202 3.63 12.65 2.71
N TYR A 203 2.56 12.29 3.40
CA TYR A 203 2.18 12.94 4.64
C TYR A 203 3.11 12.53 5.79
N VAL A 204 3.49 11.25 5.89
CA VAL A 204 4.50 10.76 6.86
C VAL A 204 5.82 11.49 6.68
N GLU A 205 6.31 11.61 5.44
CA GLU A 205 7.55 12.32 5.13
C GLU A 205 7.48 13.81 5.48
N HIS A 206 6.35 14.46 5.20
CA HIS A 206 6.15 15.85 5.60
C HIS A 206 6.16 16.00 7.12
N VAL A 207 5.41 15.16 7.83
CA VAL A 207 5.37 15.16 9.29
C VAL A 207 6.76 14.91 9.89
N CYS A 208 7.54 13.98 9.34
CA CYS A 208 8.94 13.78 9.73
C CYS A 208 9.78 15.05 9.50
N GLY A 209 9.54 15.77 8.40
CA GLY A 209 10.15 17.08 8.14
C GLY A 209 9.76 18.13 9.18
N VAL A 210 8.49 18.22 9.56
CA VAL A 210 8.02 19.13 10.62
C VAL A 210 8.65 18.74 11.97
N PHE A 211 8.75 17.46 12.32
CA PHE A 211 9.48 17.00 13.50
C PHE A 211 10.95 17.40 13.45
N ALA A 212 11.60 17.29 12.29
CA ALA A 212 12.99 17.68 12.13
C ALA A 212 13.21 19.20 12.33
N ILE A 213 12.21 20.02 11.98
CA ILE A 213 12.27 21.49 12.06
C ILE A 213 11.83 22.01 13.44
N VAL A 214 10.64 21.64 13.88
CA VAL A 214 9.96 22.23 15.06
C VAL A 214 9.92 21.25 16.23
N GLY A 215 10.12 19.95 15.99
CA GLY A 215 9.96 18.94 17.03
C GLY A 215 8.51 18.66 17.41
N PHE A 216 7.56 18.81 16.48
CA PHE A 216 6.16 18.54 16.77
C PHE A 216 5.36 18.11 15.56
N ALA A 217 4.44 17.16 15.78
CA ALA A 217 3.32 16.95 14.89
C ALA A 217 2.12 16.40 15.67
N GLN A 218 0.92 16.80 15.25
CA GLN A 218 -0.35 16.19 15.62
C GLN A 218 -1.14 15.96 14.33
N LEU A 219 -2.00 14.93 14.32
CA LEU A 219 -2.83 14.42 13.22
C LEU A 219 -2.12 13.54 12.18
N LEU A 220 -2.09 12.23 12.40
CA LEU A 220 -1.89 11.23 11.33
C LEU A 220 -2.78 9.99 11.55
N GLU A 221 -3.01 9.64 12.82
CA GLU A 221 -3.69 8.42 13.26
C GLU A 221 -5.16 8.30 12.78
N ASP A 222 -5.99 9.34 12.92
CA ASP A 222 -7.44 9.22 12.70
C ASP A 222 -7.88 9.06 11.24
N THR A 223 -6.99 9.27 10.26
CA THR A 223 -7.37 9.24 8.83
C THR A 223 -7.11 7.88 8.19
N PHE A 224 -6.00 7.22 8.56
CA PHE A 224 -5.53 5.99 7.93
C PHE A 224 -5.56 4.76 8.85
N SER A 225 -5.74 4.93 10.17
CA SER A 225 -5.64 3.84 11.17
C SER A 225 -6.55 2.64 10.87
N LEU A 226 -7.83 2.87 10.56
CA LEU A 226 -8.78 1.79 10.27
C LEU A 226 -8.39 0.99 9.03
N THR A 227 -8.01 1.68 7.95
CA THR A 227 -7.58 1.07 6.68
C THR A 227 -6.34 0.23 6.89
N LEU A 228 -5.38 0.76 7.64
CA LEU A 228 -4.14 0.11 7.95
C LEU A 228 -4.35 -1.12 8.85
N ALA A 229 -5.29 -1.06 9.81
CA ALA A 229 -5.65 -2.19 10.67
C ALA A 229 -6.26 -3.34 9.86
N LEU A 230 -7.25 -3.03 9.03
CA LEU A 230 -7.84 -4.02 8.13
C LEU A 230 -6.80 -4.60 7.18
N GLN A 231 -5.90 -3.77 6.66
CA GLN A 231 -4.81 -4.23 5.79
C GLN A 231 -3.86 -5.19 6.50
N VAL A 232 -3.45 -4.93 7.75
CA VAL A 232 -2.56 -5.82 8.51
C VAL A 232 -3.21 -7.17 8.77
N VAL A 233 -4.50 -7.20 9.13
CA VAL A 233 -5.22 -8.45 9.34
C VAL A 233 -5.29 -9.25 8.03
N ILE A 234 -5.72 -8.61 6.94
CA ILE A 234 -5.88 -9.30 5.66
C ILE A 234 -4.51 -9.78 5.11
N ILE A 235 -3.46 -8.97 5.21
CA ILE A 235 -2.14 -9.36 4.68
C ILE A 235 -1.51 -10.51 5.48
N THR A 236 -1.75 -10.59 6.80
CA THR A 236 -1.27 -11.71 7.64
C THR A 236 -1.88 -13.02 7.16
N VAL A 237 -3.21 -13.06 6.97
CA VAL A 237 -3.90 -14.24 6.47
C VAL A 237 -3.47 -14.57 5.03
N LEU A 238 -3.31 -13.54 4.20
CA LEU A 238 -2.89 -13.68 2.81
C LEU A 238 -1.49 -14.31 2.67
N ILE A 239 -0.52 -13.90 3.49
CA ILE A 239 0.83 -14.50 3.50
C ILE A 239 0.74 -15.98 3.87
N SER A 240 -0.07 -16.35 4.87
CA SER A 240 -0.25 -17.76 5.25
C SER A 240 -0.82 -18.63 4.13
N ILE A 241 -1.86 -18.13 3.44
CA ILE A 241 -2.49 -18.86 2.32
C ILE A 241 -1.52 -18.99 1.14
N THR A 242 -0.72 -17.97 0.88
CA THR A 242 0.24 -17.99 -0.24
C THR A 242 1.46 -18.86 0.04
N LEU A 243 1.91 -18.95 1.29
CA LEU A 243 2.89 -19.96 1.73
C LEU A 243 2.35 -21.38 1.55
N MET A 244 1.06 -21.60 1.82
CA MET A 244 0.39 -22.87 1.58
C MET A 244 0.32 -23.25 0.09
N GLN A 245 0.19 -22.26 -0.80
CA GLN A 245 0.20 -22.51 -2.25
C GLN A 245 1.57 -22.98 -2.74
N ILE A 246 2.65 -22.49 -2.12
CA ILE A 246 4.02 -22.91 -2.44
C ILE A 246 4.19 -24.42 -2.13
N THR A 247 3.64 -24.91 -1.02
CA THR A 247 3.71 -26.35 -0.67
C THR A 247 2.82 -27.20 -1.57
N LEU A 248 1.65 -26.69 -1.95
CA LEU A 248 0.72 -27.40 -2.86
C LEU A 248 1.22 -27.50 -4.30
N GLN A 249 2.06 -26.56 -4.76
CA GLN A 249 2.52 -26.48 -6.15
C GLN A 249 3.99 -26.88 -6.37
N VAL A 250 4.58 -27.68 -5.48
CA VAL A 250 5.98 -28.12 -5.59
C VAL A 250 6.29 -28.82 -6.92
N ASN A 251 5.29 -29.47 -7.53
CA ASN A 251 5.45 -30.17 -8.80
C ASN A 251 5.28 -29.29 -10.06
N ASP A 252 4.74 -28.08 -9.92
CA ASP A 252 4.58 -27.12 -11.02
C ASP A 252 5.53 -25.94 -10.85
N MET A 253 6.63 -25.93 -11.60
CA MET A 253 7.67 -24.90 -11.51
C MET A 253 7.15 -23.50 -11.84
N ILE A 254 6.20 -23.36 -12.77
CA ILE A 254 5.67 -22.04 -13.17
C ILE A 254 4.82 -21.48 -12.02
N GLY A 255 3.94 -22.32 -11.50
CA GLY A 255 3.12 -22.02 -10.33
C GLY A 255 3.94 -21.67 -9.09
N LEU A 256 4.98 -22.47 -8.79
CA LEU A 256 5.90 -22.24 -7.68
C LEU A 256 6.58 -20.86 -7.77
N ILE A 257 7.16 -20.52 -8.93
CA ILE A 257 7.82 -19.23 -9.15
C ILE A 257 6.82 -18.08 -8.98
N ARG A 258 5.60 -18.23 -9.51
CA ARG A 258 4.52 -17.23 -9.41
C ARG A 258 4.19 -16.92 -7.95
N TYR A 259 4.01 -17.94 -7.11
CA TYR A 259 3.67 -17.75 -5.69
C TYR A 259 4.84 -17.25 -4.84
N ILE A 260 6.08 -17.66 -5.13
CA ILE A 260 7.28 -17.09 -4.49
C ILE A 260 7.36 -15.58 -4.77
N LEU A 261 7.22 -15.17 -6.04
CA LEU A 261 7.23 -13.75 -6.41
C LEU A 261 6.09 -12.98 -5.73
N TYR A 262 4.92 -13.60 -5.59
CA TYR A 262 3.77 -13.00 -4.93
C TYR A 262 4.02 -12.77 -3.43
N VAL A 263 4.56 -13.75 -2.70
CA VAL A 263 4.96 -13.61 -1.29
C VAL A 263 6.01 -12.52 -1.13
N VAL A 264 7.07 -12.54 -1.95
CA VAL A 264 8.11 -11.50 -1.92
C VAL A 264 7.50 -10.11 -2.13
N ALA A 265 6.56 -9.98 -3.07
CA ALA A 265 5.92 -8.71 -3.36
C ALA A 265 5.08 -8.19 -2.17
N GLN A 266 4.37 -9.08 -1.48
CA GLN A 266 3.62 -8.76 -0.27
C GLN A 266 4.53 -8.33 0.89
N LEU A 267 5.65 -9.03 1.07
CA LEU A 267 6.63 -8.72 2.11
C LEU A 267 7.28 -7.36 1.89
N ILE A 268 7.66 -7.04 0.65
CA ILE A 268 8.21 -5.72 0.30
C ILE A 268 7.15 -4.63 0.56
N HIS A 269 5.90 -4.85 0.17
CA HIS A 269 4.81 -3.89 0.42
C HIS A 269 4.59 -3.62 1.92
N LEU A 270 4.56 -4.68 2.72
CA LEU A 270 4.42 -4.55 4.18
C LEU A 270 5.65 -3.87 4.81
N PHE A 271 6.86 -4.28 4.40
CA PHE A 271 8.11 -3.66 4.85
C PHE A 271 8.13 -2.16 4.56
N CYS A 272 7.72 -1.75 3.36
CA CYS A 272 7.61 -0.35 2.96
C CYS A 272 6.77 0.47 3.95
N LEU A 273 5.62 -0.04 4.38
CA LEU A 273 4.74 0.63 5.33
C LEU A 273 5.29 0.63 6.76
N SER A 274 5.84 -0.49 7.21
CA SER A 274 6.44 -0.60 8.54
C SER A 274 7.69 0.27 8.69
N PHE A 275 8.48 0.41 7.61
CA PHE A 275 9.65 1.28 7.57
C PHE A 275 9.27 2.75 7.73
N GLU A 276 8.25 3.22 7.00
CA GLU A 276 7.76 4.60 7.14
C GLU A 276 7.16 4.86 8.54
N GLY A 277 6.47 3.86 9.11
CA GLY A 277 6.00 3.92 10.50
C GLY A 277 7.14 4.03 11.52
N GLN A 278 8.20 3.24 11.35
CA GLN A 278 9.40 3.30 12.20
C GLN A 278 10.09 4.66 12.10
N LYS A 279 10.25 5.18 10.88
CA LYS A 279 10.89 6.48 10.63
C LYS A 279 10.16 7.61 11.36
N LEU A 280 8.83 7.59 11.34
CA LEU A 280 8.01 8.55 12.08
C LEU A 280 8.25 8.46 13.58
N MET A 281 8.26 7.25 14.12
CA MET A 281 8.49 6.98 15.54
C MET A 281 9.87 7.47 15.99
N ASP A 282 10.91 7.17 15.22
CA ASP A 282 12.29 7.58 15.53
C ASP A 282 12.42 9.11 15.55
N HIS A 283 11.84 9.82 14.58
CA HIS A 283 11.85 11.28 14.56
C HIS A 283 11.07 11.91 15.71
N SER A 284 9.95 11.30 16.10
CA SER A 284 9.18 11.75 17.26
C SER A 284 9.95 11.58 18.57
N LEU A 285 10.77 10.53 18.72
CA LEU A 285 11.58 10.31 19.91
C LEU A 285 12.82 11.22 19.95
N GLN A 286 13.51 11.37 18.82
CA GLN A 286 14.69 12.25 18.69
C GLN A 286 14.39 13.71 19.01
N THR A 287 13.16 14.15 18.73
CA THR A 287 12.67 15.49 19.07
C THR A 287 12.95 15.83 20.54
N ARG A 288 12.62 14.92 21.47
CA ARG A 288 12.83 15.14 22.91
C ARG A 288 14.30 15.31 23.23
N GLU A 289 15.14 14.44 22.68
CA GLU A 289 16.59 14.46 22.93
C GLU A 289 17.24 15.73 22.41
N LYS A 290 16.82 16.20 21.23
CA LYS A 290 17.28 17.48 20.67
C LYS A 290 16.90 18.66 21.56
N ILE A 291 15.68 18.71 22.08
CA ILE A 291 15.26 19.77 22.98
C ILE A 291 16.02 19.69 24.30
N TYR A 292 16.18 18.49 24.87
CA TYR A 292 16.89 18.27 26.12
C TYR A 292 18.37 18.69 26.05
N ASN A 293 19.05 18.35 24.94
CA ASN A 293 20.45 18.71 24.70
C ASN A 293 20.64 20.17 24.23
N SER A 294 19.56 20.88 23.94
CA SER A 294 19.61 22.30 23.61
C SER A 294 19.82 23.16 24.87
N ARG A 295 20.19 24.43 24.67
CA ARG A 295 20.28 25.42 25.76
C ARG A 295 18.90 25.95 26.14
N TRP A 296 17.93 25.07 26.33
CA TRP A 296 16.54 25.42 26.64
C TRP A 296 16.40 26.16 27.98
N TYR A 297 17.38 26.05 28.88
CA TYR A 297 17.44 26.79 30.14
C TYR A 297 17.91 28.25 29.98
N GLU A 298 18.40 28.65 28.79
CA GLU A 298 18.84 30.02 28.49
C GLU A 298 17.74 30.87 27.82
N VAL A 299 16.66 30.26 27.31
CA VAL A 299 15.57 30.98 26.62
C VAL A 299 14.56 31.58 27.62
N PRO A 300 13.67 32.52 27.23
CA PRO A 300 12.70 33.13 28.14
C PRO A 300 11.81 32.11 28.84
N ILE A 301 11.45 32.36 30.10
CA ILE A 301 10.66 31.45 30.98
C ILE A 301 9.38 30.92 30.30
N ARG A 302 8.70 31.75 29.52
CA ARG A 302 7.51 31.34 28.77
C ARG A 302 7.83 30.24 27.74
N THR A 303 8.93 30.39 27.02
CA THR A 303 9.43 29.41 26.05
C THR A 303 9.94 28.15 26.76
N GLN A 304 10.64 28.29 27.89
CA GLN A 304 11.06 27.12 28.69
C GLN A 304 9.87 26.26 29.12
N LYS A 305 8.81 26.90 29.62
CA LYS A 305 7.56 26.20 30.00
C LYS A 305 6.93 25.49 28.81
N MET A 306 6.91 26.12 27.63
CA MET A 306 6.44 25.48 26.40
C MET A 306 7.31 24.27 26.04
N LEU A 307 8.64 24.41 26.02
CA LEU A 307 9.62 23.33 25.78
C LEU A 307 9.45 22.15 26.73
N LEU A 308 9.12 22.40 28.00
CA LEU A 308 8.80 21.33 28.96
C LEU A 308 7.51 20.58 28.61
N PHE A 309 6.46 21.28 28.17
CA PHE A 309 5.25 20.61 27.66
C PHE A 309 5.54 19.80 26.40
N VAL A 310 6.38 20.33 25.49
CA VAL A 310 6.85 19.60 24.30
C VAL A 310 7.55 18.31 24.71
N MET A 311 8.60 18.42 25.53
CA MET A 311 9.39 17.29 25.98
C MET A 311 8.53 16.24 26.69
N ARG A 312 7.57 16.67 27.52
CA ARG A 312 6.63 15.78 28.21
C ARG A 312 5.69 15.08 27.22
N ARG A 313 5.23 15.76 26.17
CA ARG A 313 4.39 15.15 25.13
C ARG A 313 5.17 14.16 24.27
N SER A 314 6.41 14.50 23.91
CA SER A 314 7.32 13.67 23.12
C SER A 314 7.87 12.43 23.85
N ILE A 315 7.52 12.23 25.14
CA ILE A 315 7.76 10.95 25.84
C ILE A 315 6.94 9.83 25.18
N GLN A 316 5.73 10.16 24.70
CA GLN A 316 4.95 9.24 23.89
C GLN A 316 5.35 9.41 22.43
N PRO A 317 5.88 8.36 21.76
CA PRO A 317 6.19 8.44 20.35
C PRO A 317 4.92 8.67 19.53
N SER A 318 5.05 9.48 18.49
CA SER A 318 4.03 9.59 17.46
C SER A 318 4.16 8.37 16.56
N CYS A 319 3.22 7.45 16.72
CA CYS A 319 3.20 6.20 15.97
C CYS A 319 2.11 6.23 14.92
N ILE A 320 2.35 5.58 13.79
CA ILE A 320 1.24 5.15 12.94
C ILE A 320 0.66 3.91 13.60
N SER A 321 -0.49 4.07 14.27
CA SER A 321 -1.21 2.96 14.87
C SER A 321 -2.40 2.57 13.98
N ALA A 322 -2.72 1.29 14.05
CA ALA A 322 -3.82 0.62 13.39
C ALA A 322 -4.57 -0.19 14.46
N GLY A 323 -5.30 0.51 15.32
CA GLY A 323 -5.90 -0.11 16.51
C GLY A 323 -4.80 -0.55 17.49
N ILE A 324 -4.66 -1.86 17.69
CA ILE A 324 -3.66 -2.44 18.61
C ILE A 324 -2.28 -2.55 17.94
N TYR A 325 -2.23 -2.56 16.60
CA TYR A 325 -0.99 -2.73 15.85
C TYR A 325 -0.28 -1.40 15.62
N VAL A 326 1.00 -1.33 15.94
CA VAL A 326 1.87 -0.18 15.61
C VAL A 326 2.74 -0.52 14.41
N PHE A 327 2.82 0.36 13.40
CA PHE A 327 3.75 0.14 12.29
C PHE A 327 5.19 0.39 12.76
N SER A 328 5.90 -0.69 13.02
CA SER A 328 7.31 -0.72 13.42
C SER A 328 8.01 -1.93 12.82
N MET A 329 9.34 -1.92 12.81
CA MET A 329 10.13 -3.05 12.33
C MET A 329 10.01 -4.29 13.24
N GLU A 330 9.77 -4.08 14.53
CA GLU A 330 9.47 -5.14 15.50
C GLU A 330 8.15 -5.84 15.15
N ASN A 331 7.09 -5.05 14.94
CA ASN A 331 5.77 -5.59 14.64
C ASN A 331 5.70 -6.19 13.23
N PHE A 332 6.55 -5.77 12.29
CA PHE A 332 6.74 -6.45 11.01
C PHE A 332 7.21 -7.90 11.22
N SER A 333 8.20 -8.09 12.09
CA SER A 333 8.72 -9.43 12.43
C SER A 333 7.66 -10.28 13.11
N MET A 334 6.82 -9.68 13.97
CA MET A 334 5.66 -10.38 14.54
C MET A 334 4.65 -10.83 13.48
N ILE A 335 4.34 -10.02 12.47
CA ILE A 335 3.43 -10.44 11.38
C ILE A 335 4.01 -11.66 10.65
N LEU A 336 5.32 -11.69 10.40
CA LEU A 336 5.95 -12.86 9.77
C LEU A 336 5.78 -14.12 10.62
N GLN A 337 6.02 -14.01 11.93
CA GLN A 337 5.88 -15.13 12.86
C GLN A 337 4.43 -15.62 12.95
N THR A 338 3.45 -14.71 13.04
CA THR A 338 2.03 -15.07 13.07
C THR A 338 1.57 -15.69 11.75
N SER A 339 2.03 -15.14 10.61
CA SER A 339 1.74 -15.69 9.29
C SER A 339 2.30 -17.11 9.14
N MET A 340 3.53 -17.35 9.62
CA MET A 340 4.14 -18.69 9.65
C MET A 340 3.37 -19.63 10.57
N SER A 341 2.92 -19.16 11.73
CA SER A 341 2.11 -19.96 12.67
C SER A 341 0.79 -20.40 12.01
N TYR A 342 0.08 -19.48 11.37
CA TYR A 342 -1.14 -19.80 10.61
C TYR A 342 -0.86 -20.74 9.43
N PHE A 343 0.25 -20.55 8.71
CA PHE A 343 0.69 -21.49 7.69
C PHE A 343 0.89 -22.90 8.26
N THR A 344 1.59 -23.04 9.40
CA THR A 344 1.82 -24.37 10.01
C THR A 344 0.51 -25.04 10.45
N VAL A 345 -0.47 -24.26 10.93
CA VAL A 345 -1.80 -24.78 11.24
C VAL A 345 -2.49 -25.27 9.98
N LEU A 346 -2.53 -24.47 8.91
CA LEU A 346 -3.12 -24.86 7.63
C LEU A 346 -2.46 -26.12 7.06
N ALA A 347 -1.13 -26.19 7.09
CA ALA A 347 -0.35 -27.34 6.63
C ALA A 347 -0.63 -28.61 7.46
N SER A 348 -0.93 -28.48 8.76
CA SER A 348 -1.29 -29.64 9.61
C SER A 348 -2.71 -30.17 9.38
N MET A 349 -3.55 -29.40 8.67
CA MET A 349 -4.93 -29.79 8.32
C MET A 349 -5.04 -30.41 6.93
N GLU A 350 -3.93 -30.53 6.20
CA GLU A 350 -3.73 -31.46 5.08
C GLU A 350 -3.50 -32.88 5.59
#